data_AF-A0A7X4Y1X6-F1
#
_entry.id   AF-A0A7X4Y1X6-F1
#
_cell.length_a   1.000
_cell.length_b   1.000
_cell.length_c   1.000
_cell.angle_alpha   90.00
_cell.angle_beta   90.00
_cell.angle_gamma   90.00
#
_symmetry.space_group_name_H-M   'P 1'
#
loop_
_entity.id
_entity.type
_entity.pdbx_description
1 polymer ?
#
loop_
_entity_poly.entity_id
_entity_poly.type
_entity_poly.pdbx_seq_one_letter_code
_entity_poly.pdbx_strand_id
1 'polypeptide(L)'
;MIFDNRETIGRLLGEWLKDKLGNEGNYIVLGIPKGGVVVAKKTAEILGVPLGVLIVRKLGVPENPELAFGAIDPDGNIYLDKSTV
;
A
#
# COMPACT_ATOMS: atom_id res chain seq x y z
N MET A 1 6.80 -18.76 -4.71
CA MET A 1 5.47 -18.96 -5.33
C MET A 1 5.37 -18.00 -6.51
N ILE A 2 4.85 -18.45 -7.65
CA ILE A 2 4.66 -17.63 -8.85
C ILE A 2 3.15 -17.50 -9.07
N PHE A 3 2.69 -16.28 -9.40
CA PHE A 3 1.28 -15.99 -9.72
C PHE A 3 1.19 -15.44 -11.13
N ASP A 4 0.11 -15.74 -11.83
CA ASP A 4 -0.05 -15.39 -13.25
C ASP A 4 -0.18 -13.88 -13.49
N ASN A 5 -0.90 -13.19 -12.61
CA ASN A 5 -1.10 -11.75 -12.70
C ASN A 5 -1.47 -11.14 -11.33
N ARG A 6 -1.44 -9.80 -11.28
CA ARG A 6 -1.72 -9.02 -10.06
C ARG A 6 -3.17 -9.12 -9.59
N GLU A 7 -4.12 -9.37 -10.50
CA GLU A 7 -5.53 -9.55 -10.12
C GLU A 7 -5.73 -10.85 -9.36
N THR A 8 -5.10 -11.94 -9.81
CA THR A 8 -5.08 -13.24 -9.11
C THR A 8 -4.50 -13.08 -7.71
N ILE A 9 -3.39 -12.35 -7.56
CA ILE A 9 -2.80 -12.05 -6.23
C ILE A 9 -3.80 -11.29 -5.37
N GLY A 10 -4.44 -10.24 -5.90
CA GLY A 10 -5.36 -9.41 -5.14
C GLY A 10 -6.61 -10.15 -4.69
N ARG A 11 -7.13 -11.06 -5.53
CA ARG A 11 -8.24 -11.96 -5.17
C ARG A 11 -7.86 -12.89 -4.02
N LEU A 12 -6.74 -13.60 -4.16
CA LEU A 12 -6.25 -14.52 -3.12
C LEU A 12 -5.95 -13.80 -1.80
N LEU A 13 -5.36 -12.60 -1.87
CA LEU A 13 -5.12 -11.77 -0.70
C LEU A 13 -6.42 -11.33 -0.04
N GLY A 14 -7.42 -10.91 -0.82
CA GLY A 14 -8.74 -10.54 -0.31
C GLY A 14 -9.45 -11.68 0.39
N GLU A 15 -9.43 -12.88 -0.20
CA GLU A 15 -10.02 -14.09 0.40
C GLU A 15 -9.33 -14.43 1.72
N TRP A 16 -8.00 -14.42 1.73
CA TRP A 16 -7.22 -14.66 2.94
C TRP A 16 -7.47 -13.62 4.04
N LEU A 17 -7.59 -12.34 3.68
CA LEU A 17 -7.88 -11.27 4.64
C LEU A 17 -9.30 -11.33 5.18
N LYS A 18 -10.28 -11.75 4.36
CA LYS A 18 -11.69 -11.87 4.78
C LYS A 18 -11.83 -12.82 5.97
N ASP A 19 -11.12 -13.94 5.93
CA ASP A 19 -11.10 -14.93 7.02
C ASP A 19 -10.40 -14.41 8.29
N LYS A 20 -9.51 -13.42 8.17
CA LYS A 20 -8.71 -12.89 9.28
C LYS A 20 -9.29 -11.66 9.94
N LEU A 21 -9.90 -10.76 9.16
CA LEU A 21 -10.39 -9.47 9.63
C LEU A 21 -11.78 -9.58 10.27
N GLY A 22 -12.58 -10.58 9.89
CA GLY A 22 -13.98 -10.66 10.32
C GLY A 22 -14.80 -9.47 9.81
N ASN A 23 -15.97 -9.23 10.41
CA ASN A 23 -16.94 -8.23 9.92
C ASN A 23 -17.00 -6.93 10.76
N GLU A 24 -16.17 -6.79 11.79
CA GLU A 24 -16.38 -5.74 12.82
C GLU A 24 -15.51 -4.49 12.64
N GLY A 25 -14.60 -4.47 11.66
CA GLY A 25 -13.70 -3.34 11.44
C GLY A 25 -14.12 -2.42 10.30
N ASN A 26 -13.87 -1.11 10.48
CA ASN A 26 -13.96 -0.12 9.41
C ASN A 26 -12.61 -0.04 8.68
N TYR A 27 -12.49 -0.78 7.59
CA TYR A 27 -11.23 -0.89 6.84
C TYR A 27 -11.26 -0.07 5.55
N ILE A 28 -10.07 0.28 5.08
CA ILE A 28 -9.82 0.80 3.74
C ILE A 28 -8.59 0.07 3.18
N VAL A 29 -8.62 -0.25 1.89
CA VAL A 29 -7.45 -0.79 1.20
C VAL A 29 -6.78 0.34 0.43
N LEU A 30 -5.49 0.56 0.71
CA LEU A 30 -4.68 1.56 0.03
C LEU A 30 -3.65 0.89 -0.89
N GLY A 31 -3.73 1.17 -2.19
CA GLY A 31 -2.76 0.68 -3.17
C GLY A 31 -1.60 1.65 -3.38
N ILE A 32 -0.36 1.15 -3.34
CA ILE A 32 0.83 1.92 -3.73
C ILE A 32 1.06 1.76 -5.25
N PRO A 33 1.11 2.85 -6.03
CA PRO A 33 1.35 2.79 -7.46
C PRO A 33 2.70 2.18 -7.86
N LYS A 34 2.83 1.60 -9.06
CA LYS A 34 1.77 1.38 -10.07
C LYS A 34 1.07 0.03 -9.87
N GLY A 35 1.85 -1.02 -9.64
CA GLY A 35 1.35 -2.40 -9.58
C GLY A 35 0.50 -2.71 -8.36
N GLY A 36 0.83 -2.12 -7.20
CA GLY A 36 0.10 -2.37 -5.95
C GLY A 36 -1.36 -1.94 -6.02
N VAL A 37 -1.70 -0.95 -6.85
CA VAL A 37 -3.08 -0.50 -7.07
C VAL A 37 -3.94 -1.61 -7.70
N VAL A 38 -3.39 -2.41 -8.62
CA VAL A 38 -4.14 -3.50 -9.27
C VAL A 38 -4.47 -4.60 -8.27
N VAL A 39 -3.52 -4.92 -7.39
CA VAL A 39 -3.71 -5.90 -6.30
C VAL A 39 -4.74 -5.36 -5.31
N ALA A 40 -4.53 -4.13 -4.83
CA ALA A 40 -5.40 -3.44 -3.89
C ALA A 40 -6.86 -3.37 -4.37
N LYS A 41 -7.08 -3.07 -5.66
CA LYS A 41 -8.42 -3.03 -6.24
C LYS A 41 -9.16 -4.36 -6.06
N LYS A 42 -8.53 -5.48 -6.44
CA LYS A 42 -9.14 -6.81 -6.29
C LYS A 42 -9.32 -7.20 -4.82
N THR A 43 -8.37 -6.84 -3.96
CA THR A 43 -8.51 -7.08 -2.51
C THR A 43 -9.68 -6.30 -1.91
N ALA A 44 -9.84 -5.02 -2.27
CA ALA A 44 -10.95 -4.18 -1.82
C ALA A 44 -12.32 -4.72 -2.29
N GLU A 45 -12.40 -5.16 -3.56
CA GLU A 45 -13.61 -5.78 -4.12
C GLU A 45 -14.04 -7.03 -3.33
N ILE A 46 -13.10 -7.92 -2.98
CA ILE A 46 -13.39 -9.13 -2.20
C ILE A 46 -13.80 -8.81 -0.76
N LEU A 47 -13.15 -7.83 -0.14
CA LEU A 47 -13.45 -7.42 1.22
C LEU A 47 -14.72 -6.56 1.33
N GLY A 48 -15.19 -5.97 0.23
CA GLY A 48 -16.33 -5.06 0.23
C GLY A 48 -16.04 -3.73 0.92
N VAL A 49 -14.80 -3.26 0.87
CA VAL A 49 -14.33 -2.05 1.58
C VAL A 49 -13.84 -0.98 0.60
N PRO A 50 -13.77 0.30 1.01
CA PRO A 50 -13.26 1.36 0.16
C PRO A 50 -11.83 1.09 -0.35
N LEU A 51 -11.57 1.56 -1.58
CA LEU A 51 -10.25 1.57 -2.21
C LEU A 51 -9.73 3.01 -2.24
N GLY A 52 -8.49 3.21 -1.82
CA GLY A 52 -7.72 4.43 -2.04
C GLY A 52 -6.36 4.16 -2.68
N VAL A 53 -5.68 5.23 -3.05
CA VAL A 53 -4.32 5.17 -3.61
C VAL A 53 -3.40 5.99 -2.72
N LEU A 54 -2.32 5.39 -2.25
CA LEU A 54 -1.31 6.08 -1.45
C LEU A 54 -0.18 6.55 -2.36
N ILE A 55 -0.19 7.84 -2.68
CA ILE A 55 0.85 8.49 -3.49
C ILE A 55 1.81 9.19 -2.53
N VAL A 56 3.03 8.68 -2.43
CA VAL A 56 4.11 9.28 -1.64
C VAL A 56 5.43 9.06 -2.36
N ARG A 57 6.41 9.93 -2.11
CA ARG A 57 7.78 9.75 -2.56
C ARG A 57 8.72 9.71 -1.36
N LYS A 58 9.63 8.74 -1.37
CA LYS A 58 10.71 8.61 -0.38
C LYS A 58 11.69 9.77 -0.52
N LEU A 59 12.06 10.39 0.60
CA LEU A 59 13.19 11.31 0.70
C LEU A 59 14.43 10.50 1.09
N GLY A 60 15.26 10.19 0.10
CA GLY A 60 16.45 9.35 0.26
C GLY A 60 17.75 10.16 0.35
N VAL A 61 18.80 9.52 0.83
CA VAL A 61 20.15 10.10 0.91
C VAL A 61 20.96 9.67 -0.33
N PRO A 62 21.58 10.58 -1.09
CA PRO A 62 22.33 10.23 -2.30
C PRO A 62 23.43 9.18 -2.07
N GLU A 63 24.17 9.28 -0.96
CA GLU A 63 25.24 8.36 -0.61
C GLU A 63 24.72 7.03 -0.03
N ASN A 64 23.44 6.95 0.35
CA ASN A 64 22.80 5.74 0.88
C ASN A 64 21.37 5.60 0.34
N PRO A 65 21.19 5.05 -0.88
CA PRO A 65 19.89 4.96 -1.54
C PRO A 65 18.86 4.11 -0.80
N GLU A 66 19.28 3.21 0.08
CA GLU A 66 18.38 2.39 0.90
C GLU A 66 17.82 3.19 2.08
N LEU A 67 18.59 4.15 2.62
CA LEU A 67 18.17 5.02 3.70
C LEU A 67 17.12 6.04 3.22
N ALA A 68 16.04 6.15 3.97
CA ALA A 68 15.04 7.20 3.83
C ALA A 68 15.06 8.06 5.09
N PHE A 69 15.27 9.37 4.96
CA PHE A 69 15.17 10.30 6.09
C PHE A 69 13.77 10.93 6.21
N GLY A 70 12.87 10.57 5.29
CA GLY A 70 11.50 11.06 5.29
C GLY A 70 10.70 10.68 4.05
N ALA A 71 9.54 11.31 3.91
CA ALA A 71 8.66 11.20 2.76
C ALA A 71 8.00 12.55 2.43
N ILE A 72 7.58 12.70 1.18
CA ILE A 72 6.79 13.84 0.70
C ILE A 72 5.49 13.34 0.06
N ASP A 73 4.39 14.02 0.35
CA ASP A 73 3.08 13.76 -0.24
C ASP A 73 2.81 14.66 -1.48
N PRO A 74 1.70 14.45 -2.20
CA PRO A 74 1.39 15.22 -3.41
C PRO A 74 1.12 16.70 -3.16
N ASP A 75 0.70 17.06 -1.95
CA ASP A 75 0.43 18.45 -1.54
C ASP A 75 1.72 19.18 -1.12
N GLY A 76 2.85 18.47 -1.10
CA GLY A 76 4.16 19.02 -0.75
C GLY A 76 4.46 18.99 0.75
N ASN A 77 3.63 18.33 1.56
CA ASN A 77 3.94 18.17 2.99
C ASN A 77 5.12 17.19 3.15
N ILE A 78 6.06 17.59 4.00
CA ILE A 78 7.27 16.83 4.30
C ILE A 78 7.15 16.20 5.67
N TYR A 79 7.39 14.89 5.73
CA TYR A 79 7.41 14.10 6.95
C TYR A 79 8.83 13.59 7.15
N LEU A 80 9.48 14.01 8.24
CA LEU A 80 10.86 13.64 8.56
C LEU A 80 10.92 12.53 9.61
N ASP A 81 11.85 11.61 9.44
CA ASP A 81 12.16 10.59 10.43
C ASP A 81 13.15 11.14 11.47
N LYS A 82 12.64 11.34 12.70
CA LYS A 82 13.39 11.87 13.85
C LYS A 82 14.58 11.01 14.29
N SER A 83 14.67 9.75 13.84
CA SER A 83 15.81 8.89 14.13
C SER A 83 17.00 9.10 13.18
N THR A 84 16.77 9.82 12.09
CA THR A 84 17.76 10.06 11.02
C THR A 84 18.11 11.54 10.83
N VAL A 85 17.37 12.44 11.49
CA VAL A 85 17.50 13.91 11.44
C VAL A 85 17.86 14.45 12.81
#